data_AF-A0A2J8L2K0-F1
#
_entry.id   AF-A0A2J8L2K0-F1
#
_cell.length_a   1.000
_cell.length_b   1.000
_cell.length_c   1.000
_cell.angle_alpha   90.00
_cell.angle_beta   90.00
_cell.angle_gamma   90.00
#
_symmetry.space_group_name_H-M   'P 1'
#
loop_
_entity.id
_entity.type
_entity.pdbx_description
1 polymer ?
#
loop_
_entity_poly.entity_id
_entity_poly.type
_entity_poly.pdbx_seq_one_letter_code
_entity_poly.pdbx_strand_id
1 'polypeptide(L)'
;MSKSKVDNQFYSVEVGDSTFTVLKRYQNLKPIGSGAQGIVCAAYDAVLDRNVAIKKLSRPFQNQTHAKRAYRELVLMKCVNHKNIISLLNVFTP
;
A
#
# COMPACT_ATOMS: atom_id res chain seq x y z
N MET A 1 19.96 -13.62 8.47
CA MET A 1 18.57 -13.90 8.91
C MET A 1 17.78 -14.30 7.66
N SER A 2 17.14 -15.49 7.67
CA SER A 2 16.68 -16.14 6.43
C SER A 2 15.48 -15.40 5.81
N LYS A 3 15.62 -15.01 4.53
CA LYS A 3 14.55 -14.39 3.71
C LYS A 3 13.24 -15.21 3.70
N SER A 4 13.37 -16.52 3.90
CA SER A 4 12.31 -17.54 3.82
C SER A 4 11.11 -17.31 4.74
N LYS A 5 11.28 -16.66 5.90
CA LYS A 5 10.16 -16.41 6.83
C LYS A 5 9.31 -15.19 6.48
N VAL A 6 9.89 -14.20 5.79
CA VAL A 6 9.21 -12.95 5.42
C VAL A 6 8.26 -13.21 4.24
N ASP A 7 8.70 -13.99 3.25
CA ASP A 7 7.90 -14.33 2.06
C ASP A 7 6.58 -15.04 2.40
N ASN A 8 6.54 -15.81 3.49
CA ASN A 8 5.31 -16.52 3.90
C ASN A 8 4.22 -15.59 4.50
N GLN A 9 4.52 -14.31 4.76
CA GLN A 9 3.53 -13.34 5.26
C GLN A 9 2.77 -12.62 4.15
N PHE A 10 3.25 -12.71 2.90
CA PHE A 10 2.65 -12.06 1.75
C PHE A 10 1.95 -13.06 0.84
N TYR A 11 1.06 -12.55 0.00
CA TYR A 11 0.52 -13.25 -1.15
C TYR A 11 0.33 -12.26 -2.30
N SER A 12 0.28 -12.78 -3.53
CA SER A 12 0.10 -11.98 -4.73
C SER A 12 -1.28 -12.18 -5.34
N VAL A 13 -1.85 -11.10 -5.86
CA VAL A 13 -3.11 -11.09 -6.62
C VAL A 13 -2.99 -10.14 -7.81
N GLU A 14 -3.53 -10.55 -8.95
CA GLU A 14 -3.59 -9.69 -10.13
C GLU A 14 -4.74 -8.69 -10.02
N VAL A 15 -4.45 -7.41 -10.25
CA VAL A 15 -5.42 -6.32 -10.24
C VAL A 15 -5.24 -5.51 -11.52
N GLY A 16 -6.08 -5.80 -12.51
CA GLY A 16 -5.89 -5.27 -13.88
C GLY A 16 -4.54 -5.74 -14.43
N ASP A 17 -3.74 -4.81 -14.95
CA ASP A 17 -2.39 -5.09 -15.47
C ASP A 17 -1.29 -4.99 -14.41
N SER A 18 -1.63 -5.12 -13.12
CA SER A 18 -0.65 -5.02 -12.02
C SER A 18 -0.81 -6.09 -10.96
N THR A 19 0.30 -6.73 -10.62
CA THR A 19 0.38 -7.66 -9.49
C THR A 19 0.47 -6.92 -8.16
N PHE A 20 -0.44 -7.14 -7.24
CA PHE A 20 -0.37 -6.67 -5.86
C PHE A 20 0.18 -7.76 -4.94
N THR A 21 1.34 -7.52 -4.34
CA THR A 21 1.89 -8.39 -3.28
C THR A 21 1.65 -7.73 -1.93
N VAL A 22 0.75 -8.30 -1.13
CA VAL A 22 0.25 -7.70 0.11
C VAL A 22 0.30 -8.69 1.28
N LEU A 23 0.30 -8.17 2.50
CA LEU A 23 0.20 -8.99 3.72
C LEU A 23 -1.10 -9.81 3.70
N LYS A 24 -1.05 -11.09 4.11
CA LYS A 24 -2.20 -12.01 4.19
C LYS A 24 -3.39 -11.51 5.02
N ARG A 25 -3.18 -10.50 5.89
CA ARG A 25 -4.25 -9.83 6.65
C ARG A 25 -5.22 -9.03 5.78
N TYR A 26 -4.77 -8.57 4.61
CA TYR A 26 -5.58 -7.82 3.68
C TYR A 26 -6.21 -8.78 2.69
N GLN A 27 -7.53 -8.83 2.64
CA GLN A 27 -8.29 -9.80 1.85
C GLN A 27 -9.25 -9.08 0.90
N ASN A 28 -9.75 -9.82 -0.09
CA ASN A 28 -10.79 -9.35 -1.02
C ASN A 28 -10.40 -8.04 -1.74
N LEU A 29 -9.17 -7.96 -2.25
CA LEU A 29 -8.68 -6.78 -2.97
C LEU A 29 -9.57 -6.51 -4.20
N LYS A 30 -10.10 -5.29 -4.28
CA LYS A 30 -10.91 -4.81 -5.40
C LYS A 30 -10.36 -3.46 -5.87
N PRO A 31 -10.06 -3.27 -7.17
CA PRO A 31 -9.61 -1.97 -7.67
C PRO A 31 -10.71 -0.93 -7.48
N ILE A 32 -10.34 0.24 -6.97
CA ILE A 32 -11.25 1.39 -6.80
C ILE A 32 -10.74 2.68 -7.48
N GLY A 33 -9.48 2.71 -7.90
CA GLY A 33 -8.95 3.84 -8.65
C GLY A 33 -7.54 3.58 -9.18
N SER A 34 -7.19 4.27 -10.26
CA SER A 34 -5.86 4.25 -10.87
C SER A 34 -5.45 5.66 -11.26
N GLY A 35 -4.14 5.94 -11.22
CA GLY A 35 -3.60 7.23 -11.63
C GLY A 35 -2.09 7.20 -11.78
N ALA A 36 -1.50 8.35 -12.13
CA ALA A 36 -0.07 8.45 -12.43
C ALA A 36 0.86 8.01 -11.29
N GLN A 37 0.38 8.08 -10.04
CA GLN A 37 1.18 7.75 -8.85
C GLN A 37 0.98 6.32 -8.34
N GLY A 38 0.00 5.58 -8.86
CA GLY A 38 -0.33 4.28 -8.31
C GLY A 38 -1.74 3.77 -8.61
N ILE A 39 -1.99 2.56 -8.14
CA ILE A 39 -3.30 1.91 -8.16
C ILE A 39 -3.80 1.80 -6.72
N VAL A 40 -5.08 2.06 -6.50
CA VAL A 40 -5.74 1.96 -5.19
C VAL A 40 -6.75 0.82 -5.22
N CYS A 41 -6.65 -0.07 -4.23
CA CYS A 41 -7.62 -1.13 -3.98
C CYS A 41 -8.36 -0.90 -2.67
N ALA A 42 -9.65 -1.19 -2.64
CA ALA A 42 -10.34 -1.53 -1.41
C ALA A 42 -9.92 -2.94 -0.98
N ALA A 43 -9.76 -3.15 0.32
CA ALA A 43 -9.50 -4.46 0.92
C ALA A 43 -10.16 -4.53 2.30
N TYR A 44 -10.40 -5.74 2.78
CA TYR A 44 -10.82 -5.98 4.15
C TYR A 44 -9.59 -6.34 5.00
N ASP A 45 -9.37 -5.64 6.10
CA ASP A 45 -8.30 -5.92 7.06
C ASP A 45 -8.82 -6.84 8.16
N ALA A 46 -8.46 -8.13 8.10
CA ALA A 46 -8.93 -9.16 9.02
C ALA A 46 -8.43 -8.98 10.47
N VAL A 47 -7.41 -8.15 10.70
CA VAL A 47 -6.89 -7.87 12.06
C VAL A 47 -7.61 -6.68 12.71
N LEU A 48 -7.99 -5.68 11.91
CA LEU A 48 -8.72 -4.50 12.39
C LEU A 48 -10.24 -4.60 12.21
N ASP A 49 -10.72 -5.69 11.61
CA ASP A 49 -12.13 -5.93 11.29
C ASP A 49 -12.79 -4.74 10.59
N ARG A 50 -12.13 -4.22 9.55
CA ARG A 50 -12.63 -3.06 8.79
C ARG A 50 -12.14 -3.01 7.36
N ASN A 51 -12.91 -2.32 6.52
CA ASN A 51 -12.46 -1.97 5.17
C ASN A 51 -11.36 -0.90 5.23
N VAL A 52 -10.36 -1.07 4.35
CA VAL A 52 -9.20 -0.19 4.19
C VAL A 52 -8.93 0.07 2.71
N ALA A 53 -8.22 1.16 2.42
CA ALA A 53 -7.68 1.44 1.10
C ALA A 53 -6.18 1.15 1.07
N ILE A 54 -5.72 0.44 0.03
CA ILE A 54 -4.31 0.10 -0.20
C ILE A 54 -3.88 0.78 -1.50
N LYS A 55 -2.96 1.75 -1.41
CA LYS A 55 -2.35 2.42 -2.56
C LYS A 55 -0.98 1.82 -2.86
N LYS A 56 -0.83 1.12 -3.99
CA LYS A 56 0.47 0.67 -4.50
C LYS A 56 1.12 1.81 -5.28
N LEU A 57 2.29 2.27 -4.83
CA LEU A 57 3.03 3.33 -5.53
C LEU A 57 3.65 2.79 -6.82
N SER A 58 3.38 3.46 -7.93
CA SER A 58 3.94 3.11 -9.25
C SER A 58 5.32 3.73 -9.43
N ARG A 59 6.35 2.88 -9.54
CA ARG A 59 7.74 3.26 -9.82
C ARG A 59 8.24 4.46 -8.98
N PRO A 60 8.09 4.43 -7.63
CA PRO A 60 8.45 5.56 -6.78
C PRO A 60 9.93 5.93 -6.86
N PHE A 61 10.80 5.02 -7.29
CA PHE A 61 12.25 5.22 -7.40
C PHE A 61 12.74 5.45 -8.84
N GLN A 62 11.83 5.74 -9.79
CA GLN A 62 12.21 5.93 -11.19
C GLN A 62 13.19 7.11 -11.40
N ASN A 63 13.04 8.18 -10.63
CA ASN A 63 13.93 9.34 -10.64
C ASN A 63 13.88 10.07 -9.29
N GLN A 64 14.78 11.03 -9.10
CA GLN A 64 14.90 11.79 -7.84
C GLN A 64 13.60 12.52 -7.46
N THR A 65 12.88 13.07 -8.46
CA THR A 65 11.62 13.77 -8.23
C THR A 65 10.53 12.84 -7.70
N HIS A 66 10.38 11.64 -8.30
CA HIS A 66 9.43 10.63 -7.84
C HIS A 66 9.78 10.13 -6.45
N ALA A 67 11.07 9.86 -6.18
CA ALA A 67 11.52 9.36 -4.89
C ALA A 67 11.27 10.40 -3.78
N LYS A 68 11.62 11.67 -4.04
CA LYS A 68 11.37 12.78 -3.11
C LYS A 68 9.87 13.00 -2.87
N ARG A 69 9.03 12.84 -3.89
CA ARG A 69 7.57 12.94 -3.76
C ARG A 69 7.02 11.82 -2.88
N ALA A 70 7.37 10.55 -3.16
CA ALA A 70 6.93 9.40 -2.38
C ALA A 70 7.36 9.49 -0.91
N TYR A 71 8.61 9.89 -0.66
CA TYR A 71 9.11 10.09 0.70
C TYR A 71 8.35 11.19 1.45
N ARG A 72 8.13 12.34 0.80
CA ARG A 72 7.35 13.44 1.38
C ARG A 72 5.91 13.02 1.71
N GLU A 73 5.26 12.25 0.83
CA GLU A 73 3.90 11.73 1.07
C GLU A 73 3.87 10.89 2.35
N LEU A 74 4.81 9.95 2.51
CA LEU A 74 4.91 9.10 3.70
C LEU A 74 5.18 9.92 4.99
N VAL A 75 6.12 10.87 4.93
CA VAL A 75 6.44 11.72 6.09
C VAL A 75 5.24 12.57 6.49
N LEU A 76 4.58 13.21 5.53
CA LEU A 76 3.41 14.05 5.81
C LEU A 76 2.27 13.22 6.41
N MET A 77 1.96 12.05 5.86
CA MET A 77 0.91 11.18 6.42
C MET A 77 1.25 10.63 7.81
N LYS A 78 2.55 10.47 8.14
CA LYS A 78 2.99 10.03 9.46
C LYS A 78 2.90 11.14 10.52
N CYS A 79 3.11 12.39 10.12
CA CYS A 79 3.10 13.54 11.03
C CYS A 79 1.71 14.12 11.30
N VAL A 80 0.71 13.76 10.50
CA VAL A 80 -0.65 14.30 10.63
C VAL A 80 -1.56 13.29 11.33
N ASN A 81 -2.23 13.74 12.40
CA ASN A 81 -3.26 12.97 13.08
C ASN A 81 -4.50 13.86 13.31
N HIS A 82 -5.38 13.92 12.32
CA HIS A 82 -6.57 14.76 12.37
C HIS A 82 -7.73 14.07 11.65
N LYS A 83 -8.94 14.09 12.24
CA LYS A 83 -10.12 13.37 11.71
C LYS A 83 -10.55 13.75 10.29
N ASN A 84 -10.17 14.94 9.82
CA ASN A 84 -10.46 15.43 8.47
C ASN A 84 -9.30 15.27 7.49
N ILE A 85 -8.21 14.62 7.88
CA ILE A 85 -7.07 14.31 7.01
C ILE A 85 -6.87 12.79 7.02
N ILE A 86 -6.62 12.21 5.84
CA ILE A 86 -6.41 10.77 5.72
C ILE A 86 -5.19 10.32 6.52
N SER A 87 -5.35 9.26 7.31
CA SER A 87 -4.32 8.72 8.19
C SER A 87 -3.62 7.50 7.57
N LEU A 88 -2.32 7.35 7.82
CA LEU A 88 -1.56 6.15 7.46
C LEU A 88 -1.78 5.04 8.52
N LEU A 89 -2.52 3.98 8.17
CA LEU A 89 -2.75 2.82 9.06
C LEU A 89 -1.57 1.85 9.07
N ASN A 90 -0.94 1.63 7.91
CA ASN A 90 0.18 0.73 7.74
C ASN A 90 0.99 1.11 6.49
N VAL A 91 2.27 0.73 6.45
CA VAL A 91 3.14 0.83 5.27
C VAL A 91 4.04 -0.40 5.24
N PHE A 92 4.16 -1.03 4.08
CA PHE A 92 4.93 -2.27 3.92
C PHE A 92 5.56 -2.36 2.53
N THR A 93 6.58 -3.21 2.43
CA THR A 93 7.17 -3.71 1.18
C THR A 93 7.35 -5.22 1.35
N PRO A 94 7.10 -6.02 0.30
CA PRO A 94 7.62 -7.39 0.23
C PRO A 94 9.15 -7.41 0.37
#